data_AF-A0A1G5HHP9-F1
#
_entry.id   AF-A0A1G5HHP9-F1
#
_cell.length_a   1.000
_cell.length_b   1.000
_cell.length_c   1.000
_cell.angle_alpha   90.00
_cell.angle_beta   90.00
_cell.angle_gamma   90.00
#
_symmetry.space_group_name_H-M   'P 1'
#
loop_
_entity.id
_entity.type
_entity.pdbx_description
1 polymer ?
#
loop_
_entity_poly.entity_id
_entity_poly.type
_entity_poly.pdbx_seq_one_letter_code
_entity_poly.pdbx_strand_id
1 'polypeptide(L)' 'MITFEEAVKIAKERRDYFDTCEEYKDMYIFSWSDAPAADGGWDMPFIVLKETGEVKVFTWMIMHNPKMFEDDMYIGEHKI' A
#
# COMPACT_ATOMS: atom_id res chain seq x y z
N MET A 1 -2.80 -14.87 -9.32
CA MET A 1 -1.95 -14.06 -8.43
C MET A 1 -0.85 -13.46 -9.27
N ILE A 2 -0.69 -12.14 -9.30
CA ILE A 2 0.30 -11.45 -10.11
C ILE A 2 1.70 -11.53 -9.49
N THR A 3 2.71 -11.51 -10.34
CA THR A 3 4.12 -11.47 -9.96
C THR A 3 4.52 -10.08 -9.48
N PHE A 4 5.67 -9.99 -8.82
CA PHE A 4 6.25 -8.71 -8.42
C PHE A 4 6.58 -7.83 -9.64
N GLU A 5 7.05 -8.42 -10.75
CA GLU A 5 7.33 -7.68 -11.99
C GLU A 5 6.07 -7.06 -12.60
N GLU A 6 4.96 -7.80 -12.60
CA GLU A 6 3.65 -7.28 -13.01
C GLU A 6 3.16 -6.18 -12.08
N ALA A 7 3.33 -6.34 -10.76
CA ALA A 7 2.97 -5.33 -9.77
C ALA A 7 3.77 -4.04 -9.95
N VAL A 8 5.07 -4.14 -10.22
CA VAL A 8 5.95 -3.00 -10.54
C VAL A 8 5.49 -2.28 -11.81
N LYS A 9 5.11 -3.02 -12.85
CA LYS A 9 4.59 -2.42 -14.08
C LYS A 9 3.31 -1.63 -13.81
N ILE A 10 2.36 -2.23 -13.08
CA ILE A 10 1.10 -1.60 -12.69
C ILE A 10 1.34 -0.35 -11.82
N ALA A 11 2.25 -0.43 -10.85
CA ALA A 11 2.61 0.71 -10.00
C ALA A 11 3.20 1.86 -10.82
N LYS A 12 4.08 1.56 -11.79
CA LYS A 12 4.67 2.56 -12.69
C LYS A 12 3.65 3.23 -13.62
N GLU A 13 2.58 2.54 -14.02
CA GLU A 13 1.48 3.15 -14.77
C GLU A 13 0.74 4.22 -13.93
N ARG A 14 0.82 4.13 -12.60
CA ARG A 14 0.19 5.09 -11.68
C ARG A 14 1.12 6.24 -11.29
N ARG A 15 2.40 5.95 -11.05
CA ARG A 15 3.44 6.91 -10.68
C ARG A 15 4.80 6.39 -11.15
N ASP A 16 5.56 7.25 -11.83
CA ASP A 16 6.84 6.88 -12.41
C ASP A 16 7.95 6.58 -11.39
N TYR A 17 7.74 6.95 -10.12
CA TYR A 17 8.74 6.84 -9.06
C TYR A 17 8.17 6.29 -7.74
N PHE A 18 8.90 5.33 -7.19
CA PHE A 18 8.82 4.80 -5.83
C PHE A 18 10.22 4.26 -5.47
N ASP A 19 10.57 4.27 -4.20
CA ASP A 19 11.89 3.81 -3.72
C ASP A 19 11.80 2.64 -2.74
N THR A 20 10.59 2.31 -2.29
CA THR A 20 10.33 1.29 -1.29
C THR A 20 9.17 0.41 -1.73
N CYS A 21 9.29 -0.90 -1.48
CA CYS A 21 8.21 -1.85 -1.67
C CYS A 21 8.20 -2.88 -0.53
N GLU A 22 7.03 -3.10 0.04
CA GLU A 22 6.77 -4.14 1.03
C GLU A 22 5.84 -5.20 0.44
N GLU A 23 6.20 -6.47 0.62
CA GLU A 23 5.41 -7.60 0.16
C GLU A 23 4.66 -8.25 1.32
N TYR A 24 3.34 -8.36 1.16
CA TYR A 24 2.44 -9.07 2.06
C TYR A 24 1.85 -10.28 1.34
N LYS A 25 1.16 -11.16 2.06
CA LYS A 25 0.56 -12.37 1.50
C LYS A 25 -0.32 -12.07 0.28
N ASP A 26 -1.15 -11.02 0.37
CA ASP A 26 -2.21 -10.74 -0.60
C ASP A 26 -1.99 -9.41 -1.37
N MET A 27 -0.90 -8.68 -1.12
CA MET A 27 -0.64 -7.39 -1.74
C MET A 27 0.84 -7.00 -1.78
N TYR A 28 1.15 -6.00 -2.62
CA TYR A 28 2.39 -5.24 -2.58
C TYR A 28 2.07 -3.79 -2.23
N ILE A 29 2.85 -3.18 -1.34
CA ILE A 29 2.73 -1.77 -0.98
C ILE A 29 3.94 -1.04 -1.55
N PHE A 30 3.71 0.01 -2.32
CA PHE A 30 4.74 0.86 -2.94
C PHE A 30 4.71 2.25 -2.32
N SER A 31 5.85 2.71 -1.82
CA SER A 31 6.02 3.98 -1.10
C SER A 31 7.22 4.77 -1.65
N TRP A 32 7.33 6.04 -1.26
CA TRP A 32 8.44 6.93 -1.63
C TRP A 32 8.88 7.77 -0.43
N SER A 33 10.18 7.93 -0.25
CA SER A 33 10.78 8.63 0.90
C SER A 33 10.61 10.15 0.87
N ASP A 34 10.32 10.73 -0.30
CA ASP A 34 10.05 12.16 -0.46
C ASP A 34 8.57 12.52 -0.23
N ALA A 35 7.73 11.55 0.13
CA ALA A 35 6.35 11.81 0.52
C ALA A 35 6.34 12.68 1.79
N PRO A 36 5.72 13.87 1.78
CA PRO A 36 5.43 14.56 3.03
C PRO A 36 4.57 13.61 3.89
N ALA A 37 4.90 13.51 5.18
CA ALA A 37 4.23 12.61 6.12
C ALA A 37 2.69 12.79 6.09
N ALA A 38 2.06 11.98 5.25
CA ALA A 38 0.70 11.45 5.26
C ALA A 38 -0.41 12.22 6.04
N ASP A 39 -0.66 13.49 5.72
CA ASP A 39 -1.90 14.20 6.12
C ASP A 39 -3.11 13.87 5.22
N GLY A 40 -3.26 12.61 4.79
CA GLY A 40 -4.42 12.20 3.97
C GLY A 40 -4.33 12.58 2.48
N GLY A 41 -3.20 13.11 2.02
CA GLY A 41 -3.02 13.64 0.66
C GLY A 41 -2.83 12.58 -0.44
N TRP A 42 -2.69 13.07 -1.68
CA TRP A 42 -2.43 12.26 -2.89
C TRP A 42 -1.06 11.57 -2.89
N ASP A 43 -0.19 11.90 -1.94
CA ASP A 43 1.13 11.32 -1.77
C ASP A 43 1.15 10.09 -0.83
N MET A 44 0.07 9.29 -0.84
CA MET A 44 -0.08 8.07 -0.04
C MET A 44 0.46 6.84 -0.76
N PRO A 45 0.96 5.81 -0.04
CA PRO A 45 1.37 4.55 -0.63
C PRO A 45 0.30 3.94 -1.54
N PHE A 46 0.76 3.32 -2.64
CA PHE A 46 -0.09 2.52 -3.51
C PHE A 46 -0.04 1.07 -3.10
N ILE A 47 -1.20 0.42 -3.14
CA ILE A 47 -1.33 -1.00 -2.85
C ILE A 47 -1.74 -1.68 -4.15
N VAL A 48 -1.01 -2.69 -4.56
CA VAL A 48 -1.39 -3.56 -5.69
C VAL A 48 -1.84 -4.90 -5.13
N LEU A 49 -3.09 -5.25 -5.35
CA LEU A 49 -3.64 -6.53 -4.90
C LEU A 49 -3.08 -7.67 -5.74
N LYS A 50 -2.52 -8.69 -5.08
CA LYS A 50 -1.90 -9.83 -5.75
C LYS A 50 -2.92 -10.66 -6.52
N GLU A 51 -4.16 -10.76 -6.05
CA GLU A 51 -5.19 -11.57 -6.70
C GLU A 51 -5.60 -10.99 -8.07
N THR A 52 -5.81 -9.68 -8.12
CA THR A 52 -6.50 -8.99 -9.23
C THR A 52 -5.61 -8.04 -10.03
N GLY A 53 -4.47 -7.61 -9.47
CA GLY A 53 -3.67 -6.50 -9.99
C GLY A 53 -4.32 -5.13 -9.82
N GLU A 54 -5.40 -5.02 -9.05
CA GLU A 54 -6.06 -3.74 -8.80
C GLU A 54 -5.20 -2.83 -7.92
N VAL A 55 -5.16 -1.53 -8.26
CA VAL A 55 -4.48 -0.50 -7.48
C VAL A 55 -5.43 0.17 -6.50
N LYS A 56 -5.08 0.18 -5.23
CA LYS A 56 -5.75 0.92 -4.16
C LYS A 56 -4.81 1.97 -3.56
N VAL A 57 -5.38 2.99 -2.93
CA VAL A 57 -4.63 3.95 -2.10
C VAL A 57 -4.83 3.62 -0.63
N PHE A 58 -3.78 3.80 0.18
CA PHE A 58 -3.78 3.41 1.60
C PHE A 58 -4.96 3.99 2.40
N THR A 59 -5.28 5.28 2.22
CA THR A 59 -6.45 5.93 2.84
C THR A 59 -7.78 5.28 2.46
N TRP A 60 -7.94 4.81 1.21
CA TRP A 60 -9.16 4.13 0.78
C TRP A 60 -9.32 2.79 1.51
N MET A 61 -8.24 2.05 1.71
CA MET A 61 -8.24 0.78 2.45
C MET A 61 -8.57 0.98 3.93
N ILE A 62 -8.00 1.99 4.59
CA ILE A 62 -8.34 2.30 5.99
C ILE A 62 -9.82 2.66 6.11
N MET A 63 -10.35 3.51 5.24
CA MET A 63 -11.73 3.99 5.34
C MET A 63 -12.78 2.92 5.03
N HIS A 64 -12.46 1.94 4.16
CA HIS A 64 -13.46 1.00 3.63
C HIS A 64 -13.22 -0.46 4.03
N ASN A 65 -12.02 -0.80 4.53
CA ASN A 65 -11.66 -2.14 5.02
C ASN A 65 -10.86 -2.08 6.34
N PRO A 66 -11.37 -1.44 7.40
CA PRO A 66 -10.62 -1.22 8.65
C PRO A 66 -10.19 -2.52 9.33
N LYS A 67 -10.99 -3.60 9.23
CA LYS A 67 -10.68 -4.92 9.81
C LYS A 67 -9.40 -5.55 9.28
N MET A 68 -8.95 -5.18 8.08
CA MET A 68 -7.71 -5.68 7.50
C MET A 68 -6.47 -5.16 8.24
N PHE A 69 -6.62 -4.08 9.00
CA PHE A 69 -5.56 -3.47 9.80
C PHE A 69 -5.72 -3.75 11.30
N GLU A 70 -6.88 -4.24 11.75
CA GLU A 70 -7.13 -4.57 13.16
C GLU A 70 -6.33 -5.80 13.63
N ASP A 71 -6.05 -6.76 12.73
CA ASP A 71 -5.32 -7.99 13.07
C ASP A 71 -3.79 -7.86 12.92
N ASP A 72 -3.30 -6.92 12.10
CA ASP A 72 -1.87 -6.76 11.76
C ASP A 72 -1.23 -5.44 12.27
N MET A 73 -1.99 -4.51 12.86
CA MET A 73 -1.43 -3.32 13.53
C MET A 73 -1.05 -3.61 14.99
N TYR A 74 -0.02 -4.45 15.20
CA TYR A 74 0.80 -4.33 16.41
C TYR A 74 1.85 -3.23 16.19
N ILE A 75 1.47 -1.97 16.39
CA ILE A 75 2.44 -0.88 16.55
C ILE A 75 2.87 -0.84 18.02
N GLY A 76 3.66 -1.82 18.45
CA GLY A 76 4.18 -1.84 19.82
C GLY A 76 3.10 -1.87 20.91
N GLU A 77 3.55 -1.93 22.17
CA GLU A 77 2.74 -2.30 23.34
C GLU A 77 1.73 -1.24 23.83
N HIS A 78 1.20 -0.34 23.00
CA HIS A 78 0.27 0.70 23.48
C HIS A 78 -1.07 0.66 22.75
N LYS A 79 -2.11 0.20 23.48
CA LYS A 79 -3.52 0.39 23.14
C LYS A 79 -3.89 1.87 23.21
N ILE A 80 -4.64 2.34 22.22
CA ILE A 80 -5.51 3.52 22.33
C ILE A 80 -6.80 3.09 23.04
#